data_AF-A0A131ZSP3-F1
#
_entry.id   AF-A0A131ZSP3-F1
#
_cell.length_a   1.000
_cell.length_b   1.000
_cell.length_c   1.000
_cell.angle_alpha   90.00
_cell.angle_beta   90.00
_cell.angle_gamma   90.00
#
_symmetry.space_group_name_H-M   'P 1'
#
loop_
_entity.id
_entity.type
_entity.pdbx_description
1 polymer ?
#
loop_
_entity_poly.entity_id
_entity_poly.type
_entity_poly.pdbx_seq_one_letter_code
_entity_poly.pdbx_strand_id
1 'polypeptide(L)'
;MEMKLESNKKIFGEVFEITAANYLQEVNQAGDGIWVVLLLYRQGHQLCHQLQEIFKELAKKNLETKFLKSIASTCMPNFPDDNLPAVLVYQNGKMIKQLIGPIIFGINSITNEGKKS
;
A
#
# COMPACT_ATOMS: atom_id res chain seq x y z
N MET A 1 -13.64 -20.30 -27.41
CA MET A 1 -13.44 -20.89 -26.08
C MET A 1 -13.60 -19.77 -25.08
N GLU A 2 -14.83 -19.57 -24.61
CA GLU A 2 -15.18 -18.53 -23.64
C GLU A 2 -14.64 -18.92 -22.27
N MET A 3 -13.49 -18.36 -21.89
CA MET A 3 -13.16 -18.23 -20.46
C MET A 3 -13.92 -17.00 -19.98
N LYS A 4 -15.13 -17.24 -19.48
CA LYS A 4 -15.79 -16.32 -18.56
C LYS A 4 -14.90 -16.32 -17.32
N LEU A 5 -13.92 -15.41 -17.29
CA LEU A 5 -13.16 -15.10 -16.09
C LEU A 5 -14.22 -14.72 -15.07
N GLU A 6 -14.60 -15.69 -14.24
CA GLU A 6 -15.33 -15.47 -13.02
C GLU A 6 -14.40 -14.61 -12.17
N SER A 7 -14.41 -13.31 -12.46
CA SER A 7 -13.91 -12.27 -11.58
C SER A 7 -14.80 -12.36 -10.35
N ASN A 8 -14.50 -13.33 -9.50
CA ASN A 8 -14.92 -13.38 -8.12
C ASN A 8 -14.34 -12.10 -7.54
N LYS A 9 -15.10 -11.01 -7.68
CA LYS A 9 -14.74 -9.68 -7.21
C LYS A 9 -14.58 -9.85 -5.72
N LYS A 10 -13.36 -10.16 -5.27
CA LYS A 10 -13.02 -10.19 -3.86
C LYS A 10 -13.23 -8.77 -3.38
N ILE A 11 -14.25 -8.59 -2.54
CA ILE A 11 -14.60 -7.31 -1.94
C ILE A 11 -13.73 -7.22 -0.70
N PHE A 12 -12.65 -6.43 -0.77
CA PHE A 12 -11.78 -6.21 0.38
C PHE A 12 -12.38 -5.15 1.30
N GLY A 13 -12.74 -3.97 0.79
CA GLY A 13 -13.55 -2.94 1.50
C GLY A 13 -12.95 -2.33 2.77
N GLU A 14 -11.91 -2.93 3.32
CA GLU A 14 -11.22 -2.55 4.53
C GLU A 14 -9.71 -2.74 4.39
N VAL A 15 -8.95 -2.24 5.37
CA VAL A 15 -7.49 -2.34 5.40
C VAL A 15 -7.10 -3.42 6.38
N PHE A 16 -6.42 -4.46 5.89
CA PHE A 16 -5.97 -5.57 6.73
C PHE A 16 -4.54 -5.36 7.21
N GLU A 17 -4.29 -5.65 8.48
CA GLU A 17 -2.92 -5.69 9.00
C GLU A 17 -2.33 -7.08 8.79
N ILE A 18 -1.13 -7.13 8.21
CA ILE A 18 -0.42 -8.40 7.95
C ILE A 18 0.93 -8.43 8.66
N THR A 19 1.44 -9.64 8.88
CA THR A 19 2.80 -9.87 9.39
C THR A 19 3.73 -10.37 8.28
N ALA A 20 5.03 -10.49 8.55
CA ALA A 20 5.97 -11.13 7.62
C ALA A 20 5.51 -12.53 7.17
N ALA A 21 4.90 -13.31 8.07
CA ALA A 21 4.43 -14.66 7.76
C ALA A 21 3.31 -14.68 6.72
N ASN A 22 2.44 -13.66 6.73
CA ASN A 22 1.33 -13.54 5.78
C ASN A 22 1.71 -12.79 4.51
N TYR A 23 2.84 -12.09 4.48
CA TYR A 23 3.27 -11.27 3.35
C TYR A 23 3.24 -12.03 2.02
N LEU A 24 3.84 -13.22 1.96
CA LEU A 24 3.93 -14.00 0.72
C LEU A 24 2.53 -14.38 0.20
N GLN A 25 1.63 -14.79 1.09
CA GLN A 25 0.27 -15.18 0.73
C GLN A 25 -0.56 -13.95 0.32
N GLU A 26 -0.50 -12.89 1.12
CA GLU A 26 -1.39 -11.75 0.99
C GLU A 26 -0.97 -10.75 -0.10
N VAL A 27 0.34 -10.66 -0.38
CA VAL A 27 0.94 -9.74 -1.36
C VAL A 27 1.30 -10.46 -2.65
N ASN A 28 2.13 -11.51 -2.57
CA ASN A 28 2.60 -12.19 -3.78
C ASN A 28 1.55 -13.16 -4.36
N GLN A 29 0.67 -13.72 -3.53
CA GLN A 29 -0.34 -14.71 -3.95
C GLN A 29 -1.79 -14.22 -3.76
N ALA A 30 -2.03 -12.90 -3.86
CA ALA A 30 -3.37 -12.34 -3.69
C ALA A 30 -4.40 -12.87 -4.71
N GLY A 31 -3.93 -13.22 -5.90
CA GLY A 31 -4.69 -13.74 -7.04
C GLY A 31 -4.46 -12.92 -8.30
N ASP A 32 -4.88 -13.46 -9.44
CA ASP A 32 -4.76 -12.78 -10.73
C ASP A 32 -5.78 -11.64 -10.85
N GLY A 33 -5.36 -10.50 -11.38
CA GLY A 33 -6.17 -9.29 -11.53
C GLY A 33 -6.38 -8.49 -10.25
N ILE A 34 -5.84 -8.92 -9.10
CA ILE A 34 -5.99 -8.23 -7.82
C ILE A 34 -4.84 -7.24 -7.62
N TRP A 35 -5.20 -5.99 -7.38
CA TRP A 35 -4.27 -4.96 -6.95
C TRP A 35 -4.04 -5.09 -5.44
N VAL A 36 -2.79 -5.07 -5.02
CA VAL A 36 -2.42 -5.07 -3.61
C VAL A 36 -1.63 -3.81 -3.30
N VAL A 37 -2.08 -3.05 -2.31
CA VAL A 37 -1.43 -1.82 -1.86
C VAL A 37 -1.03 -2.02 -0.40
N LEU A 38 0.26 -2.18 -0.15
CA LEU A 38 0.82 -2.40 1.19
C LEU A 38 1.44 -1.11 1.73
N LEU A 39 0.95 -0.65 2.88
CA LEU A 39 1.56 0.42 3.66
C LEU A 39 2.51 -0.16 4.72
N LEU A 40 3.80 0.08 4.57
CA LEU A 40 4.79 -0.10 5.63
C LEU A 40 4.85 1.16 6.47
N TYR A 41 4.65 1.01 7.78
CA TYR A 41 4.64 2.14 8.71
C TYR A 41 5.41 1.83 10.00
N ARG A 42 5.71 2.89 10.76
CA ARG A 42 6.24 2.83 12.11
C ARG A 42 5.22 3.38 13.10
N GLN A 43 5.12 2.76 14.28
CA GLN A 43 4.31 3.29 15.37
C GLN A 43 4.89 4.61 15.89
N GLY A 44 4.01 5.56 16.26
CA GLY A 44 4.42 6.84 16.82
C GLY A 44 4.80 7.93 15.81
N HIS A 45 4.77 7.67 14.50
CA HIS A 45 5.03 8.69 13.48
C HIS A 45 3.71 9.31 12.97
N GLN A 46 3.57 10.64 13.05
CA GLN A 46 2.32 11.35 12.68
C GLN A 46 1.89 11.07 11.23
N LEU A 47 2.81 11.18 10.25
CA LEU A 47 2.52 10.89 8.83
C LEU A 47 2.01 9.45 8.61
N CYS A 48 2.52 8.48 9.37
CA CYS A 48 2.08 7.09 9.28
C CYS A 48 0.62 6.93 9.74
N HIS A 49 0.19 7.68 10.76
CA HIS A 49 -1.19 7.66 11.21
C HIS A 49 -2.13 8.28 10.15
N GLN A 50 -1.73 9.40 9.56
CA GLN A 50 -2.51 10.05 8.50
C GLN A 50 -2.68 9.14 7.28
N LEU A 51 -1.61 8.47 6.82
CA LEU A 51 -1.69 7.53 5.71
C LEU A 51 -2.58 6.32 6.02
N GLN A 52 -2.58 5.83 7.26
CA GLN A 52 -3.47 4.73 7.64
C GLN A 52 -4.95 5.14 7.53
N GLU A 53 -5.30 6.36 7.94
CA GLU A 53 -6.67 6.87 7.79
C GLU A 53 -7.05 7.02 6.31
N ILE A 54 -6.16 7.59 5.49
CA ILE A 54 -6.36 7.69 4.03
C ILE A 54 -6.56 6.30 3.41
N PHE A 55 -5.77 5.30 3.82
CA PHE A 55 -5.91 3.93 3.35
C PHE A 55 -7.28 3.34 3.68
N LYS A 56 -7.82 3.61 4.89
CA LYS A 56 -9.16 3.15 5.26
C LYS A 56 -10.24 3.75 4.37
N GLU A 57 -10.12 5.03 4.02
CA GLU A 57 -11.04 5.67 3.09
C GLU A 57 -10.93 5.12 1.67
N LEU A 58 -9.70 4.88 1.20
CA LEU A 58 -9.45 4.33 -0.13
C LEU A 58 -9.94 2.89 -0.25
N ALA A 59 -9.78 2.07 0.78
CA ALA A 59 -10.26 0.68 0.79
C ALA A 59 -11.78 0.60 0.65
N LYS A 60 -12.52 1.49 1.32
CA LYS A 60 -13.98 1.59 1.18
C LYS A 60 -14.42 2.02 -0.22
N LYS A 61 -13.63 2.86 -0.88
CA LYS A 61 -13.92 3.36 -2.25
C LYS A 61 -13.52 2.36 -3.34
N ASN A 62 -12.51 1.54 -3.10
CA ASN A 62 -11.91 0.63 -4.10
C ASN A 62 -12.01 -0.82 -3.64
N LEU A 63 -13.22 -1.38 -3.69
CA LEU A 63 -13.54 -2.72 -3.18
C LEU A 63 -12.75 -3.84 -3.85
N GLU A 64 -12.32 -3.65 -5.10
CA GLU A 64 -11.54 -4.59 -5.90
C GLU A 64 -10.03 -4.58 -5.59
N THR A 65 -9.56 -3.57 -4.83
CA THR A 65 -8.16 -3.44 -4.45
C THR A 65 -7.98 -3.85 -2.99
N LYS A 66 -6.96 -4.67 -2.75
CA LYS A 66 -6.59 -5.14 -1.43
C LYS A 66 -5.66 -4.13 -0.78
N PHE A 67 -6.15 -3.44 0.25
CA PHE A 67 -5.32 -2.54 1.05
C PHE A 67 -4.80 -3.28 2.27
N LEU A 68 -3.48 -3.26 2.43
CA LEU A 68 -2.76 -3.91 3.50
C LEU A 68 -1.91 -2.89 4.25
N LYS A 69 -1.66 -3.15 5.53
CA LYS A 69 -0.69 -2.41 6.33
C LYS A 69 0.18 -3.36 7.15
N SER A 70 1.41 -2.95 7.43
CA SER A 70 2.29 -3.71 8.32
C SER A 70 3.32 -2.80 8.97
N ILE A 71 3.79 -3.20 10.14
CA ILE A 71 4.89 -2.54 10.82
C ILE A 71 6.19 -2.92 10.10
N ALA A 72 6.94 -1.93 9.65
CA ALA A 72 8.15 -2.17 8.84
C ALA A 72 9.12 -3.12 9.56
N SER A 73 9.38 -2.91 10.85
CA SER A 73 10.28 -3.76 11.64
C SER A 73 9.82 -5.21 11.78
N THR A 74 8.51 -5.48 11.74
CA THR A 74 7.98 -6.85 11.87
C THR A 74 7.89 -7.57 10.53
N CYS A 75 7.64 -6.83 9.44
CA CYS A 75 7.52 -7.38 8.10
C CYS A 75 8.86 -7.51 7.38
N MET A 76 9.71 -6.49 7.54
CA MET A 76 10.99 -6.32 6.84
C MET A 76 12.01 -5.72 7.83
N PRO A 77 12.67 -6.56 8.66
CA PRO A 77 13.53 -6.09 9.75
C PRO A 77 14.72 -5.21 9.29
N ASN A 78 15.15 -5.36 8.03
CA ASN A 78 16.23 -4.56 7.45
C ASN A 78 15.74 -3.33 6.66
N PHE A 79 14.46 -2.99 6.73
CA PHE A 79 13.94 -1.81 6.01
C PHE A 79 14.40 -0.53 6.72
N PRO A 80 15.07 0.40 6.03
CA PRO A 80 15.57 1.63 6.64
C PRO A 80 14.41 2.50 7.09
N ASP A 81 14.50 3.03 8.30
CA ASP A 81 13.34 3.71 8.89
C ASP A 81 13.11 5.13 8.35
N ASP A 82 14.19 5.78 7.89
CA ASP A 82 14.13 7.08 7.20
C ASP A 82 13.25 7.04 5.94
N ASN A 83 13.07 5.83 5.39
CA ASN A 83 12.25 5.54 4.23
C ASN A 83 10.77 5.32 4.58
N LEU A 84 10.37 5.42 5.85
CA LEU A 84 8.99 5.30 6.29
C LEU A 84 8.30 6.67 6.37
N PRO A 85 6.99 6.75 6.08
CA PRO A 85 6.13 5.68 5.58
C PRO A 85 6.47 5.27 4.14
N ALA A 86 6.24 3.99 3.81
CA ALA A 86 6.42 3.47 2.46
C ALA A 86 5.16 2.75 1.97
N VAL A 87 4.76 2.99 0.72
CA VAL A 87 3.65 2.29 0.06
C VAL A 87 4.19 1.48 -1.11
N LEU A 88 3.89 0.19 -1.11
CA LEU A 88 4.27 -0.76 -2.14
C LEU A 88 3.01 -1.24 -2.86
N VAL A 89 2.98 -1.08 -4.18
CA VAL A 89 1.86 -1.49 -5.03
C VAL A 89 2.29 -2.71 -5.82
N TYR A 90 1.49 -3.77 -5.73
CA TYR A 90 1.67 -5.02 -6.42
C TYR A 90 0.46 -5.35 -7.29
N GLN A 91 0.71 -6.08 -8.37
CA GLN A 91 -0.31 -6.67 -9.22
C GLN A 91 0.25 -7.98 -9.78
N ASN A 92 -0.55 -9.05 -9.74
CA ASN A 92 -0.16 -10.37 -10.26
C ASN A 92 1.20 -10.86 -9.71
N GLY A 93 1.43 -10.63 -8.41
CA GLY A 93 2.67 -11.01 -7.72
C GLY A 93 3.90 -10.18 -8.07
N LYS A 94 3.77 -9.13 -8.89
CA LYS A 94 4.87 -8.24 -9.28
C LYS A 94 4.71 -6.87 -8.66
N MET A 95 5.81 -6.28 -8.22
CA MET A 95 5.82 -4.90 -7.73
C MET A 95 5.68 -3.96 -8.93
N ILE A 96 4.63 -3.14 -8.93
CA ILE A 96 4.33 -2.16 -9.99
C ILE A 96 4.88 -0.80 -9.62
N LYS A 97 4.76 -0.41 -8.35
CA LYS A 97 5.19 0.90 -7.87
C LYS A 97 5.62 0.84 -6.41
N GLN A 98 6.58 1.67 -6.06
CA GLN A 98 6.99 1.92 -4.69
C GLN A 98 7.03 3.43 -4.46
N LEU A 99 6.48 3.87 -3.35
CA LEU A 99 6.47 5.24 -2.89
C LEU A 99 7.12 5.22 -1.52
N ILE A 100 8.31 5.78 -1.41
CA ILE A 100 9.16 5.61 -0.23
C ILE A 100 9.49 6.97 0.36
N GLY A 101 9.38 7.06 1.68
CA GLY A 101 9.90 8.17 2.45
C GLY A 101 8.89 9.31 2.65
N PRO A 102 9.08 10.06 3.74
CA PRO A 102 8.17 11.12 4.15
C PRO A 102 8.14 12.28 3.17
N ILE A 103 9.14 12.49 2.33
CA ILE A 103 9.13 13.53 1.30
C ILE A 103 8.01 13.27 0.30
N ILE A 104 7.87 12.04 -0.19
CA ILE A 104 6.84 11.70 -1.19
C ILE A 104 5.42 11.87 -0.62
N PHE A 105 5.23 11.58 0.66
CA PHE A 105 3.92 11.65 1.32
C PHE A 105 3.67 12.97 2.08
N GLY A 106 4.72 13.74 2.34
CA GLY A 106 4.73 14.95 3.16
C GLY A 106 4.79 16.23 2.35
N ILE A 107 4.81 16.16 1.01
CA ILE A 107 4.56 17.34 0.15
C ILE A 107 3.07 17.70 0.25
N ASN A 108 2.67 18.25 1.39
CA ASN A 108 1.50 19.08 1.57
C ASN A 108 1.90 20.59 1.60
N SER A 109 3.09 20.96 1.11
CA SER A 109 3.54 22.38 1.14
C SER A 109 4.54 22.83 0.05
N ILE A 110 4.67 22.13 -1.09
CA ILE A 110 5.46 22.69 -2.22
C ILE A 110 4.62 22.71 -3.50
N THR A 111 3.50 23.45 -3.43
CA THR A 111 3.07 24.27 -4.56
C THR A 111 3.43 25.71 -4.22
N ASN A 112 4.69 26.08 -4.43
CA ASN A 112 4.97 27.35 -5.07
C ASN A 112 5.53 27.00 -6.44
N GLU A 113 4.68 27.18 -7.45
CA GLU A 113 5.08 27.24 -8.85
C GLU A 113 6.21 28.26 -8.99
N GLY A 114 7.43 27.75 -9.20
CA GLY A 114 8.63 28.54 -9.39
C GLY A 114 9.37 28.11 -10.65
N LYS A 115 8.65 27.86 -11.74
CA LYS A 115 9.23 27.83 -13.08
C LYS A 115 8.27 28.49 -14.07
N LYS A 116 8.47 29.78 -14.31
CA LYS A 116 8.46 30.28 -15.69
C LYS A 116 9.24 31.58 -15.84
N SER A 117 10.25 31.47 -16.70
CA SER A 117 11.01 32.50 -17.43
C SER A 117 11.98 33.38 -16.68
#